data_AF-A0A0F9J9E2-F1
#
_entry.id   AF-A0A0F9J9E2-F1
#
_cell.length_a   1.000
_cell.length_b   1.000
_cell.length_c   1.000
_cell.angle_alpha   90.00
_cell.angle_beta   90.00
_cell.angle_gamma   90.00
#
_symmetry.space_group_name_H-M   'P 1'
#
loop_
_entity.id
_entity.type
_entity.pdbx_description
1 polymer ?
#
loop_
_entity_poly.entity_id
_entity_poly.type
_entity_poly.pdbx_seq_one_letter_code
_entity_poly.pdbx_strand_id
1 'polypeptide(L)'
;NGITGSSFIEVFRKNDNLNRNVVSIREKRDAVKEILIYNNNNRNGSFLYFNGDFDPAKVRQMAQNEEFQKLGEGLIDQYNLGSKPSVDQQQNTN
;
A
#
# COMPACT_ATOMS: atom_id res chain seq x y z
N ASN A 1 12.80 10.72 -4.45
CA ASN A 1 12.69 9.25 -4.25
C ASN A 1 12.81 8.93 -2.76
N GLY A 2 11.74 9.10 -1.96
CA GLY A 2 11.88 9.19 -0.49
C GLY A 2 10.92 8.34 0.36
N ILE A 3 10.08 7.48 -0.24
CA ILE A 3 9.12 6.66 0.51
C ILE A 3 9.59 5.22 0.67
N THR A 4 10.39 4.71 -0.28
CA THR A 4 10.91 3.34 -0.25
C THR A 4 12.43 3.35 -0.27
N GLY A 5 13.05 2.52 0.58
CA GLY A 5 14.50 2.41 0.70
C GLY A 5 15.18 1.98 -0.60
N SER A 6 16.52 2.10 -0.65
CA SER A 6 17.35 1.89 -1.86
C SER A 6 17.20 0.53 -2.56
N SER A 7 16.63 -0.47 -1.88
CA SER A 7 16.38 -1.81 -2.43
C SER A 7 15.07 -1.94 -3.21
N PHE A 8 14.20 -0.93 -3.19
CA PHE A 8 12.94 -0.94 -3.91
C PHE A 8 13.01 -0.10 -5.19
N ILE A 9 12.41 -0.64 -6.23
CA ILE A 9 12.25 0.01 -7.54
C ILE A 9 10.85 0.64 -7.56
N GLU A 10 10.79 1.96 -7.65
CA GLU A 10 9.52 2.66 -7.89
C GLU A 10 9.08 2.42 -9.33
N VAL A 11 7.92 1.80 -9.53
CA VAL A 11 7.37 1.48 -10.86
C VAL A 11 6.20 2.37 -11.24
N PHE A 12 5.62 3.06 -10.26
CA PHE A 12 4.54 4.00 -10.49
C PHE A 12 4.54 5.09 -9.43
N ARG A 13 4.34 6.33 -9.88
CA ARG A 13 4.07 7.49 -9.04
C ARG A 13 3.06 8.38 -9.72
N LYS A 14 2.01 8.72 -8.97
CA LYS A 14 1.04 9.75 -9.32
C LYS A 14 0.81 10.61 -8.09
N ASN A 15 1.34 11.82 -8.13
CA ASN A 15 1.17 12.81 -7.08
C ASN A 15 0.37 13.98 -7.66
N ASP A 16 -0.64 14.45 -6.93
CA ASP A 16 -1.30 15.74 -7.20
C ASP A 16 -1.12 16.67 -5.97
N ASN A 17 -1.89 17.74 -5.83
CA ASN A 17 -1.69 18.66 -4.70
C ASN A 17 -1.87 17.99 -3.33
N LEU A 18 -2.81 17.05 -3.19
CA LEU A 18 -3.20 16.47 -1.90
C LEU A 18 -3.02 14.95 -1.83
N ASN A 19 -2.90 14.29 -2.98
CA ASN A 19 -2.84 12.85 -3.10
C ASN A 19 -1.44 12.38 -3.54
N ARG A 20 -1.02 11.24 -3.03
CA ARG A 20 0.23 10.56 -3.35
C ARG A 20 -0.07 9.10 -3.53
N ASN A 21 0.15 8.59 -4.73
CA ASN A 21 0.05 7.19 -5.06
C ASN A 21 1.42 6.72 -5.54
N VAL A 22 2.02 5.80 -4.80
CA VAL A 22 3.35 5.26 -5.09
C VAL A 22 3.29 3.75 -5.01
N VAL A 23 3.77 3.09 -6.07
CA VAL A 23 3.97 1.64 -6.10
C VAL A 23 5.44 1.37 -6.29
N SER A 24 6.01 0.60 -5.38
CA SER A 24 7.40 0.17 -5.44
C SER A 24 7.51 -1.33 -5.27
N ILE A 25 8.47 -1.94 -5.94
CA ILE A 25 8.63 -3.39 -5.97
C ILE A 25 10.05 -3.79 -5.64
N ARG A 26 10.22 -5.01 -5.15
CA ARG A 26 11.53 -5.66 -5.07
C ARG A 26 11.50 -6.91 -5.93
N GLU A 27 12.36 -6.95 -6.93
CA GLU A 27 12.51 -8.08 -7.82
C GLU A 27 13.66 -8.98 -7.34
N LYS A 28 13.51 -10.30 -7.54
CA LYS A 28 14.58 -11.28 -7.34
C LYS A 28 14.48 -12.33 -8.44
N ARG A 29 15.53 -12.42 -9.27
CA ARG A 29 15.55 -13.25 -10.48
C ARG A 29 14.44 -12.81 -11.45
N ASP A 30 13.49 -13.70 -11.71
CA ASP A 30 12.42 -13.60 -12.69
C ASP A 30 11.06 -13.24 -12.06
N ALA A 31 11.02 -12.94 -10.76
CA ALA A 31 9.80 -12.64 -10.03
C ALA A 31 9.92 -11.37 -9.18
N VAL A 32 8.79 -10.69 -9.01
CA VAL A 32 8.61 -9.67 -7.96
C VAL A 32 8.31 -10.40 -6.66
N LYS A 33 9.10 -10.12 -5.61
CA LYS A 33 8.96 -10.73 -4.29
C LYS A 33 8.19 -9.87 -3.31
N GLU A 34 8.28 -8.56 -3.46
CA GLU A 34 7.65 -7.60 -2.56
C GLU A 34 7.03 -6.48 -3.35
N ILE A 35 5.83 -6.07 -2.96
CA ILE A 35 5.12 -4.91 -3.50
C ILE A 35 4.76 -4.01 -2.33
N LEU A 36 5.18 -2.75 -2.39
CA LEU A 36 4.82 -1.68 -1.50
C LEU A 36 3.90 -0.71 -2.22
N ILE A 37 2.73 -0.46 -1.65
CA ILE A 37 1.78 0.51 -2.15
C ILE A 37 1.54 1.53 -1.04
N TYR A 38 1.90 2.77 -1.33
CA TYR A 38 1.52 3.91 -0.51
C TYR A 38 0.48 4.73 -1.27
N ASN A 39 -0.65 4.96 -0.64
CA ASN A 39 -1.71 5.81 -1.16
C ASN A 39 -2.12 6.78 -0.04
N ASN A 40 -2.29 8.06 -0.35
CA ASN A 40 -2.98 8.97 0.54
C ASN A 40 -3.91 9.92 -0.20
N ASN A 41 -4.87 10.45 0.55
CA ASN A 41 -5.66 11.59 0.19
C ASN A 41 -5.63 12.66 1.31
N ASN A 42 -6.49 13.67 1.19
CA ASN A 42 -6.61 14.77 2.14
C ASN A 42 -7.12 14.40 3.54
N ARG A 43 -7.61 13.17 3.75
CA ARG A 43 -8.18 12.71 5.03
C ARG A 43 -7.44 11.49 5.58
N ASN A 44 -7.08 10.55 4.71
CA ASN A 44 -6.64 9.21 5.08
C ASN A 44 -5.39 8.83 4.27
N GLY A 45 -4.54 7.99 4.86
CA GLY A 45 -3.44 7.34 4.15
C GLY A 45 -3.44 5.85 4.40
N SER A 46 -2.93 5.08 3.46
CA SER A 46 -2.76 3.64 3.56
C SER A 46 -1.39 3.21 3.08
N PHE A 47 -0.90 2.15 3.70
CA PHE A 47 0.34 1.49 3.35
C PHE A 47 0.09 -0.01 3.29
N LEU A 48 0.24 -0.59 2.12
CA LEU A 48 0.05 -2.02 1.90
C LEU A 48 1.36 -2.67 1.50
N TYR A 49 1.62 -3.83 2.08
CA TYR A 49 2.76 -4.68 1.79
C TYR A 49 2.26 -6.04 1.33
N PHE A 50 2.70 -6.47 0.15
CA PHE A 50 2.46 -7.80 -0.39
C PHE A 50 3.79 -8.52 -0.53
N ASN A 51 3.81 -9.79 -0.13
CA ASN A 51 4.92 -10.69 -0.38
C ASN A 51 4.40 -11.91 -1.15
N GLY A 52 5.15 -12.36 -2.15
CA GLY A 52 4.73 -13.48 -2.99
C GLY A 52 5.62 -13.65 -4.21
N ASP A 53 5.20 -14.49 -5.15
CA ASP A 53 5.90 -14.74 -6.41
C ASP A 53 5.06 -14.18 -7.56
N PHE A 54 5.22 -12.88 -7.81
CA PHE A 54 4.41 -12.19 -8.82
C PHE A 54 5.15 -12.04 -10.14
N ASP A 55 4.41 -12.12 -11.24
CA ASP A 55 4.91 -11.83 -12.58
C ASP A 55 5.28 -10.34 -12.69
N PRO A 56 6.55 -9.99 -13.00
CA PRO A 56 6.99 -8.61 -13.09
C PRO A 56 6.26 -7.78 -14.15
N ALA A 57 5.96 -8.36 -15.31
CA ALA A 57 5.25 -7.67 -16.39
C ALA A 57 3.81 -7.37 -15.97
N LYS A 58 3.15 -8.34 -15.31
CA LYS A 58 1.79 -8.13 -14.81
C LYS A 58 1.75 -7.07 -13.71
N VAL A 59 2.68 -7.08 -12.76
CA VAL A 59 2.75 -6.07 -11.70
C VAL A 59 2.94 -4.66 -12.27
N ARG A 60 3.83 -4.50 -13.26
CA ARG A 60 4.04 -3.19 -13.92
C ARG A 60 2.81 -2.74 -14.69
N GLN A 61 2.13 -3.65 -15.38
CA GLN A 61 0.86 -3.37 -16.07
C GLN A 61 -0.21 -2.90 -15.08
N MET A 62 -0.40 -3.62 -13.97
CA MET A 62 -1.38 -3.26 -12.93
C MET A 62 -1.07 -1.89 -12.31
N ALA A 63 0.21 -1.57 -12.11
CA ALA A 63 0.63 -0.27 -11.59
C ALA A 63 0.27 0.86 -12.58
N GLN A 64 0.55 0.69 -13.87
CA GLN A 64 0.23 1.67 -14.90
C GLN A 64 -1.28 1.87 -15.10
N ASN A 65 -2.07 0.80 -14.92
CA ASN A 65 -3.53 0.83 -15.03
C ASN A 65 -4.23 1.35 -13.76
N GLU A 66 -3.48 1.79 -12.74
CA GLU A 66 -3.99 2.25 -11.45
C GLU A 66 -4.84 1.17 -10.73
N GLU A 67 -4.62 -0.12 -11.02
CA GLU A 67 -5.39 -1.24 -10.46
C GLU A 67 -5.09 -1.47 -8.96
N PHE A 68 -3.87 -1.17 -8.53
CA PHE A 68 -3.49 -1.26 -7.12
C PHE A 68 -4.23 -0.27 -6.22
N GLN A 69 -4.68 0.87 -6.75
CA GLN A 69 -5.49 1.81 -5.99
C GLN A 69 -6.86 1.20 -5.68
N LYS A 70 -7.54 0.67 -6.70
CA LYS A 70 -8.85 0.03 -6.54
C LYS A 70 -8.79 -1.18 -5.60
N LEU A 71 -7.74 -1.99 -5.73
CA LEU A 71 -7.49 -3.11 -4.82
C LEU A 71 -7.32 -2.63 -3.37
N GLY A 72 -6.52 -1.57 -3.17
CA GLY A 72 -6.25 -1.02 -1.85
C GLY A 72 -7.51 -0.46 -1.17
N GLU A 73 -8.32 0.32 -1.90
CA GLU A 73 -9.60 0.85 -1.42
C GLU A 73 -10.54 -0.29 -0.97
N GLY A 74 -10.70 -1.33 -1.80
CA GLY A 74 -11.55 -2.48 -1.45
C GLY A 74 -11.07 -3.27 -0.23
N LEU A 75 -9.74 -3.41 -0.05
CA LEU A 75 -9.19 -4.07 1.14
C LEU A 75 -9.42 -3.22 2.40
N ILE A 76 -9.13 -1.92 2.33
CA ILE A 76 -9.28 -1.00 3.47
C ILE A 76 -10.73 -0.96 3.94
N ASP A 77 -11.70 -0.91 3.02
CA ASP A 77 -13.12 -0.93 3.35
C ASP A 77 -13.51 -2.21 4.12
N GLN A 78 -12.98 -3.37 3.71
CA GLN A 78 -13.21 -4.65 4.40
C GLN A 78 -12.59 -4.70 5.81
N TYR A 79 -11.38 -4.18 5.99
CA TYR A 79 -10.70 -4.19 7.29
C TYR A 79 -11.22 -3.10 8.25
N ASN A 80 -11.71 -1.98 7.73
CA ASN A 80 -12.33 -0.92 8.53
C ASN A 80 -13.72 -1.32 9.06
N LEU A 81 -14.40 -2.30 8.45
CA LEU A 81 -15.64 -2.88 8.99
C LEU A 81 -15.42 -3.69 10.29
N GLY A 82 -14.18 -4.02 10.65
CA GLY A 82 -13.83 -4.75 11.87
C GLY A 82 -13.21 -3.90 13.00
N SER A 83 -12.95 -2.61 12.77
CA SER A 83 -12.14 -1.77 13.68
C SER A 83 -12.98 -0.71 14.37
N LYS A 84 -13.95 -1.09 15.21
CA LYS A 84 -14.19 -0.30 16.43
C LYS A 84 -13.22 -0.83 17.49
N PRO A 85 -12.15 -0.10 17.85
CA PRO A 85 -11.46 -0.44 19.08
C PRO A 85 -12.41 -0.08 20.22
N SER A 86 -13.01 -1.09 20.85
CA SER A 86 -13.50 -0.94 22.22
C SER A 86 -12.28 -0.68 23.09
N VAL A 87 -12.01 0.59 23.35
CA VAL A 87 -11.06 1.00 24.37
C VAL A 87 -11.74 0.72 25.72
N ASP A 88 -11.55 -0.48 26.26
CA ASP A 88 -11.80 -0.75 27.68
C ASP A 88 -10.70 -0.05 28.49
N GLN A 89 -10.95 1.21 28.86
CA GLN A 89 -10.23 1.85 29.96
C GLN A 89 -10.70 1.21 31.28
N GLN A 90 -10.02 0.14 31.72
CA GLN A 90 -10.02 -0.19 33.14
C GLN A 90 -9.23 0.89 33.88
N GLN A 91 -9.95 1.88 34.40
CA GLN A 91 -9.44 2.78 35.43
C GLN A 91 -9.19 1.95 36.68
N ASN A 92 -7.91 1.65 36.93
CA ASN A 92 -7.46 1.17 38.22
C ASN A 92 -7.37 2.40 39.15
N THR A 93 -8.41 2.66 39.94
CA THR A 93 -8.34 3.58 41.07
C THR A 93 -7.92 2.82 42.31
N ASN A 94 -6.85 3.33 42.95
CA ASN A 94 -6.25 2.87 44.20
C ASN A 94 -7.24 2.65 45.34
#